data_AF-A0A172UQS6-F1
#
_entry.id   AF-A0A172UQS6-F1
#
_cell.length_a   1.000
_cell.length_b   1.000
_cell.length_c   1.000
_cell.angle_alpha   90.00
_cell.angle_beta   90.00
_cell.angle_gamma   90.00
#
_symmetry.space_group_name_H-M   'P 1'
#
loop_
_entity.id
_entity.type
_entity.pdbx_description
1 polymer ?
#
loop_
_entity_poly.entity_id
_entity_poly.type
_entity_poly.pdbx_seq_one_letter_code
_entity_poly.pdbx_strand_id
1 'polypeptide(L)'
;MDWDAAYSDRIFVGPPPWNIGEAQPEIAALIEAGKITSPVLDAGCGVGDVSLALAAAGYDVVGADISTVAIDAATRAAAARGLTNVRFVQGDLRTLTVDGDPFNTIVDCTLFHSLPVEAREDYLRGVHAVSAPGAVLHMLVFTTDALPPDSPFPVPNLVTEAELREVVSRVWTIENVQPAFVAVQLPDVPNLPEHNFASDDKGRVKLPALLLTARKH
;
A
#
# COMPACT_ATOMS: atom_id res chain seq x y z
N MET A 1 0.69 15.59 0.62
CA MET A 1 -0.60 15.65 -0.08
C MET A 1 -1.70 15.81 0.95
N ASP A 2 -2.80 16.49 0.62
CA ASP A 2 -4.03 16.42 1.43
C ASP A 2 -4.77 15.13 1.04
N TRP A 3 -4.66 14.10 1.88
CA TRP A 3 -5.21 12.78 1.59
C TRP A 3 -6.74 12.75 1.68
N ASP A 4 -7.35 13.53 2.57
CA ASP A 4 -8.81 13.64 2.60
C ASP A 4 -9.34 14.27 1.32
N ALA A 5 -8.63 15.26 0.75
CA ALA A 5 -8.97 15.81 -0.57
C ALA A 5 -8.77 14.79 -1.70
N ALA A 6 -7.73 13.96 -1.64
CA ALA A 6 -7.53 12.87 -2.61
C ALA A 6 -8.70 11.88 -2.62
N TYR A 7 -9.19 11.47 -1.45
CA TYR A 7 -10.28 10.50 -1.30
C TYR A 7 -11.69 11.08 -1.39
N SER A 8 -11.85 12.38 -1.64
CA SER A 8 -13.16 13.05 -1.77
C SER A 8 -13.37 13.69 -3.16
N ASP A 9 -12.73 13.14 -4.20
CA ASP A 9 -12.81 13.60 -5.59
C ASP A 9 -12.41 15.08 -5.80
N ARG A 10 -11.63 15.65 -4.87
CA ARG A 10 -11.16 17.05 -4.94
C ARG A 10 -9.80 17.20 -5.63
N ILE A 11 -9.04 16.10 -5.76
CA ILE A 11 -7.75 16.07 -6.46
C ILE A 11 -7.86 15.29 -7.78
N PHE A 12 -8.61 14.19 -7.78
CA PHE A 12 -8.83 13.33 -8.94
C PHE A 12 -10.26 13.45 -9.42
N VAL A 13 -10.47 13.34 -10.73
CA VAL A 13 -11.80 13.18 -11.30
C VAL A 13 -12.20 11.71 -11.16
N GLY A 14 -12.96 11.40 -10.11
CA GLY A 14 -13.28 10.02 -9.71
C GLY A 14 -12.24 9.41 -8.76
N PRO A 15 -12.30 8.08 -8.53
CA PRO A 15 -11.41 7.41 -7.60
C PRO A 15 -9.93 7.67 -7.92
N PRO A 16 -9.06 7.77 -6.91
CA PRO A 16 -7.62 7.89 -7.14
C PRO A 16 -7.08 6.74 -8.02
N PRO A 17 -6.06 6.98 -8.87
CA PRO A 17 -5.58 5.99 -9.84
C PRO A 17 -5.14 4.63 -9.26
N TRP A 18 -4.74 4.62 -7.98
CA TRP A 18 -4.33 3.39 -7.26
C TRP A 18 -5.51 2.59 -6.70
N ASN A 19 -6.71 3.19 -6.62
CA ASN A 19 -7.92 2.52 -6.16
C ASN A 19 -8.57 1.77 -7.32
N ILE A 20 -8.17 0.51 -7.48
CA ILE A 20 -8.61 -0.36 -8.57
C ILE A 20 -9.81 -1.26 -8.20
N GLY A 21 -10.34 -1.12 -6.97
CA GLY A 21 -11.52 -1.84 -6.46
C GLY A 21 -11.24 -3.26 -5.97
N GLU A 22 -9.98 -3.67 -5.95
CA GLU A 22 -9.49 -4.96 -5.49
C GLU A 22 -8.02 -4.85 -5.06
N ALA A 23 -7.51 -5.87 -4.36
CA ALA A 23 -6.10 -5.91 -4.00
C ALA A 23 -5.19 -5.85 -5.25
N GLN A 24 -4.05 -5.17 -5.13
CA GLN A 24 -3.03 -5.19 -6.19
C GLN A 24 -2.63 -6.63 -6.52
N PRO A 25 -2.44 -7.00 -7.81
CA PRO A 25 -2.18 -8.38 -8.20
C PRO A 25 -0.99 -9.03 -7.46
N GLU A 26 0.06 -8.26 -7.20
CA GLU A 26 1.24 -8.73 -6.46
C GLU A 26 0.92 -9.07 -4.99
N ILE A 27 -0.01 -8.33 -4.36
CA ILE A 27 -0.48 -8.61 -3.00
C ILE A 27 -1.45 -9.79 -3.00
N ALA A 28 -2.33 -9.88 -3.99
CA ALA A 28 -3.23 -11.03 -4.16
C ALA A 28 -2.42 -12.34 -4.31
N ALA A 29 -1.33 -12.33 -5.09
CA ALA A 29 -0.45 -13.47 -5.25
C ALA A 29 0.22 -13.90 -3.92
N LEU A 30 0.58 -12.96 -3.04
CA LEU A 30 1.11 -13.28 -1.70
C LEU A 30 0.06 -13.95 -0.81
N ILE A 31 -1.20 -13.49 -0.88
CA ILE A 31 -2.34 -14.08 -0.18
C ILE A 31 -2.54 -15.52 -0.64
N GLU A 32 -2.66 -15.74 -1.95
CA GLU A 32 -2.87 -17.06 -2.56
C GLU A 32 -1.71 -18.04 -2.26
N ALA A 33 -0.48 -17.53 -2.22
CA ALA A 33 0.70 -18.32 -1.90
C ALA A 33 0.88 -18.62 -0.40
N GLY A 34 -0.06 -18.18 0.46
CA GLY A 34 -0.01 -18.40 1.90
C GLY A 34 1.16 -17.70 2.59
N LYS A 35 1.61 -16.56 2.06
CA LYS A 35 2.73 -15.78 2.61
C LYS A 35 2.33 -14.84 3.75
N ILE A 36 1.03 -14.75 4.04
CA ILE A 36 0.46 -13.87 5.05
C ILE A 36 0.15 -14.66 6.33
N THR A 37 0.42 -14.05 7.49
CA THR A 37 0.09 -14.61 8.81
C THR A 37 -0.60 -13.54 9.68
N SER A 38 -1.78 -13.87 10.23
CA SER A 38 -2.49 -13.01 11.19
C SER A 38 -1.71 -12.85 12.51
N PRO A 39 -1.86 -11.73 13.22
CA PRO A 39 -2.59 -10.52 12.83
C PRO A 39 -1.87 -9.72 11.75
N VAL A 40 -2.62 -9.10 10.83
CA VAL A 40 -2.08 -8.33 9.70
C VAL A 40 -2.33 -6.84 9.87
N LEU A 41 -1.31 -6.02 9.65
CA LEU A 41 -1.45 -4.57 9.46
C LEU A 41 -1.40 -4.25 7.97
N ASP A 42 -2.48 -3.65 7.44
CA ASP A 42 -2.49 -2.98 6.14
C ASP A 42 -2.14 -1.50 6.36
N ALA A 43 -0.89 -1.15 6.05
CA ALA A 43 -0.29 0.15 6.34
C ALA A 43 -0.54 1.12 5.18
N GLY A 44 -1.34 2.16 5.44
CA GLY A 44 -1.82 3.08 4.41
C GLY A 44 -2.95 2.46 3.60
N CYS A 45 -3.90 1.85 4.30
CA CYS A 45 -4.92 0.98 3.69
C CYS A 45 -5.86 1.69 2.72
N GLY A 46 -5.89 3.04 2.71
CA GLY A 46 -6.81 3.82 1.90
C GLY A 46 -8.26 3.41 2.12
N VAL A 47 -8.99 3.15 1.03
CA VAL A 47 -10.38 2.68 1.09
C VAL A 47 -10.52 1.18 1.37
N GLY A 48 -9.41 0.50 1.67
CA GLY A 48 -9.38 -0.86 2.22
C GLY A 48 -9.36 -1.99 1.19
N ASP A 49 -9.03 -1.75 -0.08
CA ASP A 49 -9.04 -2.80 -1.11
C ASP A 49 -8.21 -4.04 -0.70
N VAL A 50 -7.00 -3.82 -0.15
CA VAL A 50 -6.14 -4.89 0.37
C VAL A 50 -6.68 -5.46 1.67
N SER A 51 -7.04 -4.62 2.64
CA SER A 51 -7.64 -5.03 3.91
C SER A 51 -8.85 -5.95 3.75
N LEU A 52 -9.76 -5.60 2.82
CA LEU A 52 -10.98 -6.36 2.57
C LEU A 52 -10.69 -7.69 1.87
N ALA A 53 -9.69 -7.75 0.99
CA ALA A 53 -9.26 -8.99 0.36
C ALA A 53 -8.61 -9.96 1.38
N LEU A 54 -7.75 -9.44 2.25
CA LEU A 54 -7.16 -10.18 3.36
C LEU A 54 -8.23 -10.73 4.31
N ALA A 55 -9.19 -9.89 4.69
CA ALA A 55 -10.29 -10.30 5.57
C ALA A 55 -11.18 -11.35 4.91
N ALA A 56 -11.51 -11.20 3.63
CA ALA A 56 -12.26 -12.21 2.87
C ALA A 56 -11.52 -13.55 2.75
N ALA A 57 -10.18 -13.53 2.78
CA ALA A 57 -9.34 -14.73 2.83
C ALA A 57 -9.21 -15.33 4.25
N GLY A 58 -9.85 -14.73 5.26
CA GLY A 58 -9.91 -15.25 6.63
C GLY A 58 -8.82 -14.74 7.57
N TYR A 59 -8.03 -13.74 7.17
CA TYR A 59 -7.03 -13.11 8.05
C TYR A 59 -7.66 -12.12 9.03
N ASP A 60 -7.04 -11.93 10.19
CA ASP A 60 -7.42 -10.88 11.15
C ASP A 60 -6.66 -9.61 10.80
N VAL A 61 -7.38 -8.56 10.41
CA VAL A 61 -6.79 -7.39 9.76
C VAL A 61 -7.08 -6.11 10.53
N VAL A 62 -6.04 -5.28 10.69
CA VAL A 62 -6.18 -3.87 11.01
C VAL A 62 -5.71 -3.06 9.80
N GLY A 63 -6.61 -2.28 9.22
CA GLY A 63 -6.25 -1.25 8.24
C GLY A 63 -5.98 0.07 8.94
N ALA A 64 -4.86 0.73 8.66
CA ALA A 64 -4.55 2.04 9.20
C ALA A 64 -4.25 3.05 8.09
N ASP A 65 -4.82 4.25 8.19
CA ASP A 65 -4.61 5.35 7.25
C ASP A 65 -4.76 6.69 7.98
N ILE A 66 -4.11 7.75 7.48
CA ILE A 66 -4.23 9.09 8.06
C ILE A 66 -5.54 9.78 7.66
N SER A 67 -6.14 9.37 6.53
CA SER A 67 -7.35 9.95 5.98
C SER A 67 -8.60 9.42 6.69
N THR A 68 -9.37 10.33 7.27
CA THR A 68 -10.66 9.96 7.88
C THR A 68 -11.66 9.56 6.79
N VAL A 69 -11.63 10.23 5.64
CA VAL A 69 -12.51 9.92 4.50
C VAL A 69 -12.30 8.50 4.00
N ALA A 70 -11.03 8.07 3.88
CA ALA A 70 -10.68 6.73 3.44
C ALA A 70 -11.13 5.66 4.44
N ILE A 71 -10.86 5.88 5.74
CA ILE A 71 -11.24 4.98 6.83
C ILE A 71 -12.76 4.81 6.91
N ASP A 72 -13.52 5.88 6.76
CA ASP A 72 -14.98 5.84 6.72
C ASP A 72 -15.49 5.02 5.53
N ALA A 73 -14.89 5.18 4.35
CA ALA A 73 -15.23 4.39 3.16
C ALA A 73 -14.91 2.90 3.35
N ALA A 74 -13.72 2.58 3.86
CA ALA A 74 -13.27 1.23 4.13
C ALA A 74 -14.17 0.52 5.14
N THR A 75 -14.55 1.22 6.21
CA THR A 75 -15.45 0.71 7.26
C THR A 75 -16.84 0.39 6.69
N ARG A 76 -17.41 1.28 5.87
CA ARG A 76 -18.69 1.01 5.18
C ARG A 76 -18.58 -0.19 4.24
N ALA A 77 -17.48 -0.31 3.51
CA ALA A 77 -17.26 -1.43 2.59
C ALA A 77 -17.15 -2.78 3.32
N ALA A 78 -16.45 -2.84 4.46
CA ALA A 78 -16.40 -4.04 5.30
C ALA A 78 -17.80 -4.42 5.82
N ALA A 79 -18.55 -3.45 6.34
CA ALA A 79 -19.91 -3.68 6.84
C ALA A 79 -20.85 -4.19 5.72
N ALA A 80 -20.79 -3.60 4.53
CA ALA A 80 -21.58 -4.02 3.38
C ALA A 80 -21.26 -5.45 2.91
N ARG A 81 -20.03 -5.91 3.12
CA ARG A 81 -19.57 -7.28 2.81
C ARG A 81 -19.75 -8.27 3.98
N GLY A 82 -20.22 -7.80 5.13
CA GLY A 82 -20.39 -8.62 6.34
C GLY A 82 -19.08 -9.12 6.94
N LEU A 83 -17.96 -8.43 6.69
CA LEU A 83 -16.65 -8.82 7.20
C LEU A 83 -16.47 -8.32 8.64
N THR A 84 -16.27 -9.25 9.58
CA THR A 84 -16.14 -8.96 11.02
C THR A 84 -14.72 -9.10 11.55
N ASN A 85 -13.81 -9.66 10.75
CA ASN A 85 -12.39 -9.90 11.04
C ASN A 85 -11.48 -8.77 10.51
N VAL A 86 -12.05 -7.60 10.21
CA VAL A 86 -11.32 -6.39 9.84
C VAL A 86 -11.85 -5.19 10.58
N ARG A 87 -10.94 -4.33 11.04
CA ARG A 87 -11.26 -3.01 11.56
C ARG A 87 -10.31 -1.96 11.02
N PHE A 88 -10.77 -0.72 10.97
CA PHE A 88 -10.01 0.39 10.43
C PHE A 88 -9.73 1.42 11.52
N VAL A 89 -8.52 1.96 11.53
CA VAL A 89 -8.06 2.94 12.51
C VAL A 89 -7.49 4.15 11.77
N GLN A 90 -8.01 5.33 12.08
CA GLN A 90 -7.40 6.58 11.63
C GLN A 90 -6.16 6.88 12.47
N GLY A 91 -5.01 7.06 11.85
CA GLY A 91 -3.77 7.30 12.57
C GLY A 91 -2.53 7.46 11.71
N ASP A 92 -1.50 8.04 12.33
CA ASP A 92 -0.18 8.19 11.74
C ASP A 92 0.68 6.96 12.04
N LEU A 93 1.10 6.23 11.00
CA LEU A 93 1.89 5.00 11.12
C LEU A 93 3.27 5.19 11.78
N ARG A 94 3.78 6.42 11.87
CA ARG A 94 5.03 6.74 12.57
C ARG A 94 4.90 6.62 14.10
N THR A 95 3.70 6.83 14.62
CA THR A 95 3.40 6.85 16.07
C THR A 95 2.17 6.02 16.42
N LEU A 96 1.74 5.15 15.49
CA LEU A 96 0.52 4.38 15.61
C LEU A 96 0.56 3.50 16.86
N THR A 97 -0.51 3.59 17.65
CA THR A 97 -0.77 2.69 18.76
C THR A 97 -2.09 2.01 18.49
N VAL A 98 -2.10 0.69 18.58
CA VAL A 98 -3.29 -0.13 18.32
C VAL A 98 -3.38 -1.17 19.42
N ASP A 99 -4.56 -1.30 20.02
CA ASP A 99 -4.81 -2.35 21.00
C ASP A 99 -4.76 -3.73 20.34
N GLY A 100 -4.25 -4.71 21.08
CA GLY A 100 -4.18 -6.12 20.66
C GLY A 100 -2.75 -6.66 20.60
N ASP A 101 -2.63 -7.84 20.00
CA ASP A 101 -1.34 -8.50 19.80
C ASP A 101 -0.52 -7.80 18.70
N PRO A 102 0.82 -7.82 18.79
CA PRO A 102 1.68 -7.34 17.71
C PRO A 102 1.42 -8.08 16.39
N PHE A 103 1.60 -7.40 15.27
CA PHE A 103 1.30 -7.95 13.95
C PHE A 103 2.38 -8.91 13.46
N ASN A 104 1.96 -10.04 12.88
CA ASN A 104 2.85 -11.04 12.27
C ASN A 104 3.16 -10.71 10.79
N THR A 105 2.30 -9.95 10.14
CA THR A 105 2.52 -9.48 8.76
C THR A 105 2.14 -8.01 8.63
N ILE A 106 3.01 -7.23 7.98
CA ILE A 106 2.75 -5.86 7.57
C ILE A 106 2.67 -5.85 6.04
N VAL A 107 1.61 -5.28 5.49
CA VAL A 107 1.47 -5.04 4.06
C VAL A 107 1.49 -3.53 3.83
N ASP A 108 2.51 -3.05 3.11
CA ASP A 108 2.59 -1.71 2.55
C ASP A 108 2.30 -1.83 1.05
N CYS A 109 1.12 -1.38 0.65
CA CYS A 109 0.74 -1.34 -0.75
C CYS A 109 0.68 0.11 -1.21
N THR A 110 1.78 0.61 -1.77
CA THR A 110 1.92 1.97 -2.33
C THR A 110 1.94 3.12 -1.30
N LEU A 111 2.20 2.83 -0.02
CA LEU A 111 2.36 3.88 0.99
C LEU A 111 3.78 4.46 1.00
N PHE A 112 4.82 3.62 0.96
CA PHE A 112 6.20 4.07 1.18
C PHE A 112 6.66 5.23 0.27
N HIS A 113 6.32 5.17 -1.02
CA HIS A 113 6.64 6.25 -1.97
C HIS A 113 5.74 7.49 -1.82
N SER A 114 4.60 7.35 -1.15
CA SER A 114 3.66 8.44 -0.89
C SER A 114 4.07 9.29 0.32
N LEU A 115 4.99 8.79 1.14
CA LEU A 115 5.57 9.51 2.29
C LEU A 115 6.62 10.53 1.84
N PRO A 116 6.76 11.68 2.54
CA PRO A 116 7.95 12.52 2.44
C PRO A 116 9.22 11.69 2.69
N VAL A 117 10.30 11.98 1.95
CA VAL A 117 11.53 11.17 1.99
C VAL A 117 12.11 11.12 3.40
N GLU A 118 12.09 12.24 4.12
CA GLU A 118 12.55 12.39 5.49
C GLU A 118 11.72 11.61 6.52
N ALA A 119 10.48 11.24 6.20
CA ALA A 119 9.57 10.53 7.10
C ALA A 119 9.66 9.00 6.96
N ARG A 120 10.35 8.49 5.93
CA ARG A 120 10.40 7.05 5.62
C ARG A 120 11.03 6.20 6.72
N GLU A 121 12.11 6.67 7.34
CA GLU A 121 12.77 5.92 8.41
C GLU A 121 11.88 5.86 9.66
N ASP A 122 11.26 6.98 10.04
CA ASP A 122 10.30 7.04 11.16
C ASP A 122 9.09 6.14 10.92
N TYR A 123 8.58 6.10 9.68
CA TYR A 123 7.52 5.18 9.28
C TYR A 123 7.95 3.73 9.47
N LEU A 124 9.11 3.33 8.93
CA LEU A 124 9.63 1.98 9.05
C LEU A 124 9.81 1.57 10.53
N ARG A 125 10.27 2.50 11.38
CA ARG A 125 10.38 2.29 12.83
C ARG A 125 9.01 2.16 13.51
N GLY A 126 8.03 2.96 13.10
CA GLY A 126 6.67 2.90 13.61
C GLY A 126 6.01 1.54 13.33
N VAL A 127 6.01 1.09 12.08
CA VAL A 127 5.47 -0.24 11.74
C VAL A 127 6.27 -1.38 12.37
N HIS A 128 7.60 -1.22 12.50
CA HIS A 128 8.44 -2.17 13.22
C HIS A 128 8.07 -2.26 14.71
N ALA A 129 7.72 -1.15 15.36
CA ALA A 129 7.37 -1.13 16.78
C ALA A 129 6.12 -1.94 17.11
N VAL A 130 5.12 -1.91 16.23
CA VAL A 130 3.85 -2.67 16.38
C VAL A 130 3.92 -4.12 15.86
N SER A 131 5.07 -4.52 15.32
CA SER A 131 5.27 -5.87 14.77
C SER A 131 5.75 -6.88 15.81
N ALA A 132 5.33 -8.14 15.70
CA ALA A 132 5.86 -9.24 16.50
C ALA A 132 7.34 -9.55 16.15
N PRO A 133 8.13 -10.14 17.06
CA PRO A 133 9.42 -10.72 16.70
C PRO A 133 9.27 -11.70 15.53
N GLY A 134 10.11 -11.57 14.50
CA GLY A 134 10.03 -12.42 13.31
C GLY A 134 8.91 -12.07 12.33
N ALA A 135 8.14 -11.00 12.56
CA ALA A 135 7.12 -10.52 11.63
C ALA A 135 7.70 -10.20 10.24
N VAL A 136 6.86 -10.32 9.21
CA VAL A 136 7.24 -10.07 7.82
C VAL A 136 6.62 -8.78 7.31
N LEU A 137 7.41 -7.94 6.66
CA LEU A 137 6.98 -6.78 5.89
C LEU A 137 6.98 -7.13 4.40
N HIS A 138 5.83 -6.99 3.75
CA HIS A 138 5.70 -6.97 2.30
C HIS A 138 5.42 -5.55 1.83
N MET A 139 6.26 -5.02 0.94
CA MET A 139 6.17 -3.65 0.46
C MET A 139 6.15 -3.62 -1.07
N LEU A 140 5.06 -3.12 -1.65
CA LEU A 140 4.91 -2.86 -3.07
C LEU A 140 5.08 -1.36 -3.35
N VAL A 141 6.14 -0.99 -4.06
CA VAL A 141 6.55 0.41 -4.21
C VAL A 141 6.94 0.75 -5.65
N PHE A 142 6.47 1.88 -6.19
CA PHE A 142 6.88 2.37 -7.51
C PHE A 142 8.38 2.61 -7.59
N THR A 143 8.97 2.29 -8.74
CA THR A 143 10.35 2.67 -9.05
C THR A 143 10.41 4.01 -9.77
N THR A 144 11.61 4.58 -9.89
CA THR A 144 11.86 5.77 -10.74
C THR A 144 11.46 5.59 -12.20
N ASP A 145 11.32 4.35 -12.67
CA ASP A 145 10.91 4.02 -14.04
C ASP A 145 9.37 4.05 -14.21
N ALA A 146 8.62 4.20 -13.12
CA ALA A 146 7.16 4.17 -13.13
C ALA A 146 6.53 5.41 -13.77
N LEU A 147 7.08 6.58 -13.45
CA LEU A 147 6.53 7.86 -13.86
C LEU A 147 7.68 8.79 -14.27
N PRO A 148 7.70 9.29 -15.50
CA PRO A 148 8.76 10.18 -15.93
C PRO A 148 8.64 11.55 -15.22
N PRO A 149 9.74 12.32 -15.13
CA PRO A 149 9.74 13.62 -14.44
C PRO A 149 8.74 14.64 -14.98
N ASP A 150 8.32 14.51 -16.24
CA ASP A 150 7.34 15.34 -16.95
C ASP A 150 5.92 14.77 -16.93
N SER A 151 5.64 13.81 -16.04
CA SER A 151 4.30 13.25 -15.84
C SER A 151 3.23 14.35 -15.70
N PRO A 152 2.10 14.25 -16.42
CA PRO A 152 0.98 15.17 -16.26
C PRO A 152 0.23 14.98 -14.93
N PHE A 153 0.58 13.94 -14.16
CA PHE A 153 0.00 13.63 -12.85
C PHE A 153 1.02 13.85 -11.73
N PRO A 154 0.56 14.12 -10.48
CA PRO A 154 1.45 14.21 -9.32
C PRO A 154 2.36 12.98 -9.21
N VAL A 155 3.66 13.21 -9.27
CA VAL A 155 4.66 12.15 -9.12
C VAL A 155 4.92 11.96 -7.62
N PRO A 156 4.79 10.74 -7.07
CA PRO A 156 5.13 10.45 -5.69
C PRO A 156 6.66 10.47 -5.50
N ASN A 157 7.13 10.28 -4.28
CA ASN A 157 8.56 10.13 -4.02
C ASN A 157 8.99 8.74 -4.48
N LEU A 158 9.36 8.59 -5.76
CA LEU A 158 9.82 7.32 -6.34
C LEU A 158 11.12 6.84 -5.69
N VAL A 159 11.48 5.58 -5.92
CA VAL A 159 12.72 4.99 -5.40
C VAL A 159 13.47 4.20 -6.46
N THR A 160 14.78 4.18 -6.36
CA THR A 160 15.61 3.13 -6.97
C THR A 160 15.65 1.90 -6.05
N GLU A 161 16.01 0.73 -6.59
CA GLU A 161 16.22 -0.46 -5.75
C GLU A 161 17.32 -0.22 -4.69
N ALA A 162 18.38 0.51 -5.06
CA ALA A 162 19.49 0.81 -4.15
C ALA A 162 19.04 1.65 -2.94
N GLU A 163 18.27 2.72 -3.18
CA GLU A 163 17.72 3.57 -2.12
C GLU A 163 16.74 2.81 -1.23
N LEU A 164 15.87 2.00 -1.84
CA LEU A 164 14.92 1.16 -1.10
C LEU A 164 15.67 0.21 -0.16
N ARG A 165 16.69 -0.49 -0.67
CA ARG A 165 17.52 -1.40 0.13
C ARG A 165 18.24 -0.68 1.25
N GLU A 166 18.87 0.45 0.93
CA GLU A 166 19.61 1.24 1.92
C GLU A 166 18.71 1.64 3.09
N VAL A 167 17.56 2.24 2.82
CA VAL A 167 16.67 2.78 3.86
C VAL A 167 16.00 1.65 4.65
N VAL A 168 15.50 0.60 3.99
CA VAL A 168 14.81 -0.50 4.67
C VAL A 168 15.77 -1.30 5.55
N SER A 169 17.02 -1.52 5.10
CA SER A 169 18.03 -2.29 5.86
C SER A 169 18.45 -1.66 7.19
N ARG A 170 18.15 -0.37 7.42
CA ARG A 170 18.45 0.31 8.69
C ARG A 170 17.54 -0.13 9.84
N VAL A 171 16.38 -0.72 9.52
CA VAL A 171 15.35 -1.08 10.50
C VAL A 171 14.94 -2.54 10.36
N TRP A 172 14.91 -3.07 9.14
CA TRP A 172 14.45 -4.43 8.84
C TRP A 172 15.53 -5.26 8.14
N THR A 173 15.50 -6.57 8.33
CA THR A 173 16.37 -7.48 7.58
C THR A 173 15.71 -7.83 6.24
N ILE A 174 16.25 -7.36 5.13
CA ILE A 174 15.71 -7.64 3.79
C ILE A 174 15.96 -9.09 3.42
N GLU A 175 14.91 -9.83 3.06
CA GLU A 175 14.99 -11.22 2.61
C GLU A 175 14.98 -11.32 1.08
N ASN A 176 14.14 -10.51 0.42
CA ASN A 176 14.01 -10.50 -1.03
C ASN A 176 13.61 -9.11 -1.54
N VAL A 177 14.07 -8.77 -2.75
CA VAL A 177 13.52 -7.66 -3.54
C VAL A 177 13.46 -8.16 -4.97
N GLN A 178 12.30 -8.01 -5.61
CA GLN A 178 12.09 -8.46 -6.97
C GLN A 178 11.34 -7.42 -7.81
N PRO A 179 11.55 -7.40 -9.13
CA PRO A 179 10.71 -6.65 -10.04
C PRO A 179 9.24 -7.04 -9.88
N ALA A 180 8.36 -6.05 -9.91
CA ALA A 180 6.93 -6.18 -9.77
C ALA A 180 6.22 -5.09 -10.58
N PHE A 181 4.91 -4.98 -10.45
CA PHE A 181 4.16 -3.85 -10.99
C PHE A 181 3.03 -3.42 -10.04
N VAL A 182 2.58 -2.18 -10.21
CA VAL A 182 1.34 -1.67 -9.64
C VAL A 182 0.38 -1.43 -10.79
N ALA A 183 -0.82 -2.00 -10.70
CA ALA A 183 -1.90 -1.73 -11.63
C ALA A 183 -2.55 -0.38 -11.28
N VAL A 184 -2.69 0.50 -12.27
CA VAL A 184 -3.35 1.80 -12.10
C VAL A 184 -4.48 1.98 -13.11
N GLN A 185 -5.55 2.62 -12.66
CA GLN A 185 -6.59 3.14 -13.52
C GLN A 185 -6.16 4.54 -13.98
N LEU A 186 -5.74 4.67 -15.23
CA LEU A 186 -5.46 6.01 -15.77
C LEU A 186 -6.77 6.79 -15.86
N PRO A 187 -6.79 8.07 -15.44
CA PRO A 187 -7.96 8.91 -15.62
C PRO A 187 -8.20 9.16 -17.11
N ASP A 188 -9.48 9.26 -17.49
CA ASP A 188 -9.90 9.56 -18.85
C ASP A 188 -9.65 11.04 -19.17
N VAL A 189 -8.40 11.35 -19.54
CA VAL A 189 -7.95 12.70 -19.87
C VAL A 189 -7.78 12.83 -21.39
N PRO A 190 -8.45 13.80 -22.04
CA PRO A 190 -8.26 14.05 -23.47
C PRO A 190 -6.80 14.31 -23.81
N ASN A 191 -6.29 13.62 -24.83
CA ASN A 191 -4.89 13.72 -25.30
C ASN A 191 -3.84 13.31 -24.27
N LEU A 192 -4.16 12.35 -23.38
CA LEU A 192 -3.14 11.74 -22.53
C LEU A 192 -2.01 11.18 -23.41
N PRO A 193 -0.73 11.51 -23.14
CA PRO A 193 0.38 10.96 -23.90
C PRO A 193 0.36 9.43 -23.89
N GLU A 194 0.65 8.82 -25.04
CA GLU A 194 0.82 7.37 -25.12
C GLU A 194 1.92 6.91 -24.16
N HIS A 195 1.67 5.82 -23.44
CA HIS A 195 2.65 5.18 -22.57
C HIS A 195 3.09 3.84 -23.15
N ASN A 196 4.34 3.47 -22.91
CA ASN A 196 4.90 2.18 -23.37
C ASN A 196 4.66 1.03 -22.38
N PHE A 197 3.92 1.27 -21.30
CA PHE A 197 3.62 0.25 -20.30
C PHE A 197 2.56 -0.73 -20.78
N ALA A 198 2.76 -2.00 -20.45
CA ALA A 198 1.77 -3.05 -20.68
C ALA A 198 0.50 -2.79 -19.86
N SER A 199 -0.62 -3.33 -20.33
CA SER A 199 -1.88 -3.37 -19.57
C SER A 199 -2.17 -4.77 -19.07
N ASP A 200 -2.98 -4.89 -18.02
CA ASP A 200 -3.56 -6.17 -17.61
C ASP A 200 -4.81 -6.52 -18.42
N ASP A 201 -5.42 -7.66 -18.11
CA ASP A 201 -6.63 -8.18 -18.73
C ASP A 201 -7.86 -7.31 -18.52
N LYS A 202 -7.82 -6.42 -17.52
CA LYS A 202 -8.86 -5.41 -17.23
C LYS A 202 -8.55 -4.04 -17.84
N GLY A 203 -7.48 -3.95 -18.65
CA GLY A 203 -7.07 -2.71 -19.31
C GLY A 203 -6.39 -1.70 -18.38
N ARG A 204 -5.97 -2.10 -17.18
CA ARG A 204 -5.23 -1.24 -16.25
C ARG A 204 -3.75 -1.24 -16.60
N VAL A 205 -3.11 -0.09 -16.48
CA VAL A 205 -1.71 0.06 -16.84
C VAL A 205 -0.82 -0.50 -15.74
N LYS A 206 0.20 -1.26 -16.13
CA LYS A 206 1.18 -1.87 -15.21
C LYS A 206 2.41 -0.98 -15.12
N LEU A 207 2.46 -0.17 -14.08
CA LEU A 207 3.62 0.70 -13.84
C LEU A 207 4.71 -0.08 -13.07
N PRO A 208 5.99 0.07 -13.47
CA PRO A 208 7.13 -0.52 -12.77
C PRO A 208 7.12 -0.33 -11.26
N ALA A 209 7.33 -1.42 -10.53
CA ALA A 209 7.42 -1.43 -9.09
C ALA A 209 8.46 -2.46 -8.61
N LEU A 210 8.75 -2.42 -7.32
CA LEU A 210 9.44 -3.50 -6.61
C LEU A 210 8.51 -4.08 -5.57
N LEU A 211 8.56 -5.40 -5.42
CA LEU A 211 8.02 -6.10 -4.27
C LEU A 211 9.18 -6.50 -3.36
N LEU A 212 9.24 -5.88 -2.19
CA LEU A 212 10.22 -6.17 -1.15
C LEU A 212 9.59 -7.03 -0.05
N THR A 213 10.34 -8.03 0.40
CA THR A 213 10.04 -8.81 1.61
C THR A 213 11.16 -8.64 2.61
N ALA A 214 10.81 -8.30 3.84
CA ALA A 214 11.72 -8.04 4.95
C ALA A 214 11.21 -8.69 6.24
N ARG A 215 12.11 -8.97 7.19
CA ARG A 215 11.80 -9.57 8.48
C ARG A 215 12.28 -8.72 9.65
N LYS A 216 11.46 -8.67 10.70
CA LYS A 216 11.81 -8.09 12.00
C LYS A 216 12.74 -9.03 12.76
N HIS A 217 13.86 -8.49 13.24
CA HIS A 217 14.79 -9.19 14.12
C HIS A 217 14.38 -9.09 15.59
#